data_AF-A0A9D4YUE5-F1
#
_entry.id   AF-A0A9D4YUE5-F1
#
_cell.length_a   1.000
_cell.length_b   1.000
_cell.length_c   1.000
_cell.angle_alpha   90.00
_cell.angle_beta   90.00
_cell.angle_gamma   90.00
#
_symmetry.space_group_name_H-M   'P 1'
#
loop_
_entity.id
_entity.type
_entity.pdbx_description
1 polymer ?
#
loop_
_entity_poly.entity_id
_entity_poly.type
_entity_poly.pdbx_seq_one_letter_code
_entity_poly.pdbx_strand_id
1 'polypeptide(L)'
;MLRLLLPDVHADLDVRVGEHEAIELSSATQLEAQQSPHPSRTGAAQVTVTSSSSSRVAATPLQLTALAPSRFLWVEASSGGGSVNVEVVQEGSLTVSTSGGDISVPKVKAVHAHLASGGGAIRGGVTGVDVRLESGGGPVDLKTLVGKLAAVSTSCSGGGSGNGGAGGGESRGGPLTIGACYAEELELDSGGGDVHVTNMDCRNAVATLRSGGGAVAVDSLDGNLAIDSGGGAVQVQLADNAGSISISSGGGGVSLFLSPGLAGRLVVVGGKVTGTSAILCQGQQQPDGSTHFRLDPAAAFGSHARLGPHQQSLGELPGAAGWGARPAPQSRMQRGGPVQHRPPGNAVTSASSGQAGADIVVDSGRDGTVSLEHRDWRDALRQRWS
;
A
#
# COMPACT_ATOMS: atom_id res chain seq x y z
N MET A 1 -32.65 -2.26 -1.30
CA MET A 1 -31.50 -2.56 -2.17
C MET A 1 -31.63 -1.70 -3.40
N LEU A 2 -30.57 -0.99 -3.76
CA LEU A 2 -30.47 -0.25 -5.01
C LEU A 2 -29.53 -1.03 -5.94
N ARG A 3 -30.02 -1.42 -7.14
CA ARG A 3 -29.25 -2.18 -8.13
C ARG A 3 -29.24 -1.45 -9.47
N LEU A 4 -28.15 -0.79 -9.81
CA LEU A 4 -27.99 -0.03 -11.06
C LEU A 4 -27.09 -0.83 -12.01
N LEU A 5 -27.64 -1.43 -13.08
CA LEU A 5 -26.88 -2.29 -14.00
C LEU A 5 -26.87 -1.69 -15.41
N LEU A 6 -25.79 -0.99 -15.72
CA LEU A 6 -25.60 -0.29 -17.00
C LEU A 6 -24.29 -0.73 -17.69
N PRO A 7 -24.02 -2.04 -17.85
CA PRO A 7 -22.70 -2.53 -18.26
C PRO A 7 -22.25 -2.10 -19.67
N ASP A 8 -23.19 -1.75 -20.55
CA ASP A 8 -22.91 -1.34 -21.92
C ASP A 8 -23.12 0.16 -22.16
N VAL A 9 -23.31 0.94 -21.08
CA VAL A 9 -23.60 2.37 -21.16
C VAL A 9 -22.55 3.16 -20.40
N HIS A 10 -22.02 4.21 -21.01
CA HIS A 10 -21.26 5.22 -20.30
C HIS A 10 -22.22 6.07 -19.48
N ALA A 11 -22.26 5.85 -18.16
CA ALA A 11 -23.14 6.55 -17.26
C ALA A 11 -22.35 7.18 -16.11
N ASP A 12 -22.63 8.45 -15.85
CA ASP A 12 -22.25 9.11 -14.61
C ASP A 12 -23.36 8.83 -13.59
N LEU A 13 -23.01 8.07 -12.56
CA LEU A 13 -23.90 7.61 -11.52
C LEU A 13 -23.64 8.42 -10.25
N ASP A 14 -24.67 9.06 -9.72
CA ASP A 14 -24.57 9.83 -8.48
C ASP A 14 -25.60 9.32 -7.47
N VAL A 15 -25.13 8.54 -6.49
CA VAL A 15 -25.96 8.03 -5.38
C VAL A 15 -25.78 8.96 -4.18
N ARG A 16 -26.82 9.74 -3.90
CA ARG A 16 -26.86 10.72 -2.81
C ARG A 16 -27.76 10.27 -1.68
N VAL A 17 -27.59 10.91 -0.53
CA VAL A 17 -28.48 10.70 0.61
C VAL A 17 -29.84 11.35 0.34
N GLY A 18 -30.89 10.53 0.37
CA GLY A 18 -32.29 10.93 0.25
C GLY A 18 -33.07 10.78 1.56
N GLU A 19 -34.39 10.80 1.45
CA GLU A 19 -35.29 10.52 2.57
C GLU A 19 -35.15 9.07 3.08
N HIS A 20 -35.54 8.82 4.33
CA HIS A 20 -35.23 7.59 5.05
C HIS A 20 -35.91 6.32 4.52
N GLU A 21 -36.92 6.43 3.67
CA GLU A 21 -37.76 5.28 3.24
C GLU A 21 -37.93 5.15 1.72
N ALA A 22 -37.47 6.14 0.95
CA ALA A 22 -37.67 6.17 -0.49
C ALA A 22 -36.35 6.05 -1.24
N ILE A 23 -36.41 5.36 -2.38
CA ILE A 23 -35.37 5.43 -3.41
C ILE A 23 -35.98 6.24 -4.55
N GLU A 24 -35.43 7.42 -4.82
CA GLU A 24 -35.84 8.26 -5.94
C GLU A 24 -34.80 8.19 -7.04
N LEU A 25 -35.25 8.01 -8.27
CA LEU A 25 -34.38 8.01 -9.44
C LEU A 25 -34.73 9.19 -10.33
N SER A 26 -33.73 9.94 -10.75
CA SER A 26 -33.85 10.99 -11.75
C SER A 26 -32.80 10.80 -12.83
N SER A 27 -33.22 10.95 -14.09
CA SER A 27 -32.34 10.89 -15.25
C SER A 27 -32.77 11.91 -16.28
N ALA A 28 -31.80 12.44 -17.03
CA ALA A 28 -32.06 13.32 -18.16
C ALA A 28 -32.71 12.59 -19.35
N THR A 29 -32.65 11.26 -19.37
CA THR A 29 -33.22 10.42 -20.43
C THR A 29 -34.28 9.47 -19.86
N GLN A 30 -35.21 9.03 -20.71
CA GLN A 30 -36.14 7.98 -20.33
C GLN A 30 -35.38 6.67 -20.09
N LEU A 31 -35.33 6.24 -18.83
CA LEU A 31 -34.80 4.94 -18.42
C LEU A 31 -35.97 4.05 -17.97
N GLU A 32 -35.86 2.76 -18.24
CA GLU A 32 -36.76 1.77 -17.67
C GLU A 32 -36.23 1.37 -16.29
N ALA A 33 -36.97 1.77 -15.26
CA ALA A 33 -36.74 1.35 -13.89
C ALA A 33 -37.77 0.28 -13.53
N GLN A 34 -37.31 -0.91 -13.17
CA GLN A 34 -38.15 -1.99 -12.67
C GLN A 34 -37.97 -2.12 -11.15
N GLN A 35 -39.04 -1.92 -10.41
CA GLN A 35 -39.07 -2.19 -8.97
C GLN A 35 -39.61 -3.61 -8.74
N SER A 36 -38.88 -4.41 -7.97
CA SER A 36 -39.29 -5.74 -7.52
C SER A 36 -39.08 -5.90 -6.02
N PRO A 37 -39.82 -6.79 -5.35
CA PRO A 37 -39.49 -7.19 -3.98
C PRO A 37 -38.15 -7.92 -3.96
N HIS A 38 -37.33 -7.66 -2.94
CA HIS A 38 -36.04 -8.31 -2.78
C HIS A 38 -36.22 -9.81 -2.49
N PRO A 39 -35.52 -10.73 -3.18
CA PRO A 39 -35.78 -12.16 -3.11
C PRO A 39 -35.50 -12.78 -1.73
N SER A 40 -34.59 -12.18 -0.95
CA SER A 40 -34.15 -12.71 0.36
C SER A 40 -34.44 -11.81 1.55
N ARG A 41 -35.10 -10.65 1.36
CA ARG A 41 -35.42 -9.71 2.45
C ARG A 41 -36.85 -9.19 2.30
N THR A 42 -37.74 -9.69 3.15
CA THR A 42 -39.11 -9.17 3.27
C THR A 42 -39.08 -7.69 3.61
N GLY A 43 -39.86 -6.88 2.86
CA GLY A 43 -39.93 -5.43 3.05
C GLY A 43 -38.82 -4.62 2.37
N ALA A 44 -37.81 -5.26 1.77
CA ALA A 44 -36.82 -4.55 0.96
C ALA A 44 -37.30 -4.46 -0.50
N ALA A 45 -37.24 -3.26 -1.07
CA ALA A 45 -37.37 -3.07 -2.51
C ALA A 45 -36.00 -3.28 -3.19
N GLN A 46 -36.04 -3.85 -4.39
CA GLN A 46 -34.94 -3.85 -5.35
C GLN A 46 -35.37 -2.97 -6.52
N VAL A 47 -34.61 -1.92 -6.80
CA VAL A 47 -34.80 -1.11 -8.01
C VAL A 47 -33.70 -1.49 -8.98
N THR A 48 -34.10 -2.02 -10.15
CA THR A 48 -33.21 -2.39 -11.25
C THR A 48 -33.38 -1.39 -12.38
N VAL A 49 -32.30 -0.72 -12.78
CA VAL A 49 -32.30 0.19 -13.93
C VAL A 49 -31.51 -0.45 -15.06
N THR A 50 -32.12 -0.57 -16.23
CA THR A 50 -31.49 -1.11 -17.44
C THR A 50 -31.72 -0.14 -18.61
N SER A 51 -30.71 0.06 -19.46
CA SER A 51 -30.90 0.78 -20.72
C SER A 51 -31.49 -0.17 -21.76
N SER A 52 -32.68 0.15 -22.27
CA SER A 52 -33.30 -0.57 -23.40
C SER A 52 -32.67 -0.19 -24.75
N SER A 53 -31.84 0.86 -24.79
CA SER A 53 -31.22 1.34 -26.02
C SER A 53 -29.83 0.74 -26.23
N SER A 54 -29.71 -0.10 -27.27
CA SER A 54 -28.43 -0.59 -27.79
C SER A 54 -27.69 0.46 -28.64
N SER A 55 -28.01 1.75 -28.48
CA SER A 55 -27.50 2.84 -29.32
C SER A 55 -26.07 3.14 -28.91
N ARG A 56 -25.10 2.58 -29.65
CA ARG A 56 -23.67 2.56 -29.33
C ARG A 56 -22.97 3.92 -29.36
N VAL A 57 -23.65 5.05 -29.58
CA VAL A 57 -22.99 6.35 -29.70
C VAL A 57 -23.92 7.48 -29.21
N ALA A 58 -24.12 7.61 -27.91
CA ALA A 58 -24.49 8.91 -27.34
C ALA A 58 -23.19 9.67 -27.04
N ALA A 59 -23.02 10.87 -27.58
CA ALA A 59 -21.82 11.68 -27.39
C ALA A 59 -21.64 12.17 -25.94
N THR A 60 -22.68 12.06 -25.12
CA THR A 60 -22.72 12.52 -23.72
C THR A 60 -23.04 11.34 -22.80
N PRO A 61 -22.30 11.16 -21.69
CA PRO A 61 -22.60 10.11 -20.73
C PRO A 61 -24.00 10.31 -20.12
N LEU A 62 -24.69 9.20 -19.90
CA LEU A 62 -25.97 9.17 -19.22
C LEU A 62 -25.81 9.69 -17.79
N GLN A 63 -26.55 10.73 -17.41
CA GLN A 63 -26.59 11.21 -16.03
C GLN A 63 -27.72 10.50 -15.29
N LEU A 64 -27.39 9.78 -14.22
CA LEU A 64 -28.35 9.13 -13.34
C LEU A 64 -28.08 9.52 -11.89
N THR A 65 -29.07 10.13 -11.24
CA THR A 65 -29.02 10.44 -9.82
C THR A 65 -30.01 9.57 -9.07
N ALA A 66 -29.52 8.89 -8.04
CA ALA A 66 -30.33 8.10 -7.11
C ALA A 66 -30.29 8.75 -5.72
N LEU A 67 -31.43 9.10 -5.16
CA LEU A 67 -31.55 9.49 -3.75
C LEU A 67 -31.94 8.24 -2.97
N ALA A 68 -31.15 7.85 -1.97
CA ALA A 68 -31.42 6.66 -1.18
C ALA A 68 -31.10 6.88 0.32
N PRO A 69 -31.68 6.09 1.22
CA PRO A 69 -31.37 6.18 2.64
C PRO A 69 -29.89 5.86 2.89
N SER A 70 -29.22 6.61 3.75
CA SER A 70 -27.80 6.39 4.02
C SER A 70 -27.51 5.13 4.84
N ARG A 71 -28.50 4.58 5.57
CA ARG A 71 -28.36 3.42 6.47
C ARG A 71 -29.02 2.17 5.93
N PHE A 72 -28.46 1.01 6.26
CA PHE A 72 -28.99 -0.31 5.89
C PHE A 72 -29.19 -0.52 4.38
N LEU A 73 -28.49 0.29 3.57
CA LEU A 73 -28.58 0.28 2.13
C LEU A 73 -27.58 -0.72 1.56
N TRP A 74 -28.07 -1.57 0.66
CA TRP A 74 -27.23 -2.32 -0.25
C TRP A 74 -27.23 -1.59 -1.58
N VAL A 75 -26.05 -1.15 -2.04
CA VAL A 75 -25.85 -0.55 -3.35
C VAL A 75 -25.03 -1.51 -4.20
N GLU A 76 -25.57 -1.89 -5.35
CA GLU A 76 -24.84 -2.59 -6.41
C GLU A 76 -24.94 -1.70 -7.67
N ALA A 77 -23.83 -1.15 -8.12
CA ALA A 77 -23.78 -0.31 -9.32
C ALA A 77 -22.74 -0.86 -10.29
N SER A 78 -23.10 -0.98 -11.56
CA SER A 78 -22.18 -1.37 -12.63
C SER A 78 -22.40 -0.46 -13.83
N SER A 79 -21.32 0.07 -14.40
CA SER A 79 -21.37 0.95 -15.56
C SER A 79 -20.35 0.55 -16.63
N GLY A 80 -20.74 0.67 -17.90
CA GLY A 80 -19.88 0.47 -19.06
C GLY A 80 -18.84 1.56 -19.27
N GLY A 81 -18.84 2.58 -18.39
CA GLY A 81 -17.85 3.65 -18.27
C GLY A 81 -18.48 4.85 -17.55
N GLY A 82 -17.82 6.00 -17.51
CA GLY A 82 -18.34 7.14 -16.72
C GLY A 82 -18.15 6.93 -15.22
N SER A 83 -18.32 8.02 -14.47
CA SER A 83 -17.91 8.09 -13.07
C SER A 83 -19.02 7.66 -12.13
N VAL A 84 -18.68 6.99 -11.04
CA VAL A 84 -19.63 6.61 -9.99
C VAL A 84 -19.29 7.34 -8.71
N ASN A 85 -20.21 8.19 -8.25
CA ASN A 85 -20.14 8.84 -6.95
C ASN A 85 -21.18 8.22 -6.02
N VAL A 86 -20.74 7.75 -4.85
CA VAL A 86 -21.61 7.27 -3.78
C VAL A 86 -21.30 8.05 -2.53
N GLU A 87 -22.18 9.00 -2.20
CA GLU A 87 -21.93 10.02 -1.19
C GLU A 87 -21.67 9.40 0.20
N VAL A 88 -22.61 8.58 0.69
CA VAL A 88 -22.54 7.93 2.00
C VAL A 88 -23.26 6.59 1.98
N VAL A 89 -22.62 5.57 2.56
CA VAL A 89 -23.25 4.30 2.95
C VAL A 89 -22.89 3.98 4.39
N GLN A 90 -23.86 3.60 5.21
CA GLN A 90 -23.69 3.23 6.61
C GLN A 90 -24.43 1.92 6.90
N GLU A 91 -23.76 0.99 7.59
CA GLU A 91 -24.36 -0.27 8.06
C GLU A 91 -24.99 -1.09 6.91
N GLY A 92 -24.34 -1.07 5.74
CA GLY A 92 -24.83 -1.64 4.49
C GLY A 92 -23.79 -2.47 3.75
N SER A 93 -24.00 -2.66 2.45
CA SER A 93 -23.02 -3.27 1.54
C SER A 93 -22.89 -2.41 0.29
N LEU A 94 -21.68 -2.30 -0.23
CA LEU A 94 -21.38 -1.51 -1.42
C LEU A 94 -20.59 -2.36 -2.41
N THR A 95 -21.15 -2.53 -3.60
CA THR A 95 -20.48 -3.15 -4.75
C THR A 95 -20.59 -2.18 -5.91
N VAL A 96 -19.47 -1.63 -6.38
CA VAL A 96 -19.43 -0.69 -7.50
C VAL A 96 -18.42 -1.17 -8.52
N SER A 97 -18.82 -1.23 -9.79
CA SER A 97 -17.91 -1.48 -10.89
C SER A 97 -18.09 -0.49 -12.04
N THR A 98 -16.99 -0.08 -12.66
CA THR A 98 -16.98 0.73 -13.90
C THR A 98 -15.87 0.24 -14.83
N SER A 99 -16.08 0.29 -16.14
CA SER A 99 -15.08 -0.17 -17.12
C SER A 99 -13.84 0.73 -17.22
N GLY A 100 -13.84 1.89 -16.57
CA GLY A 100 -12.72 2.83 -16.63
C GLY A 100 -13.01 4.24 -16.12
N GLY A 101 -14.22 4.53 -15.62
CA GLY A 101 -14.48 5.82 -14.97
C GLY A 101 -14.02 5.85 -13.52
N ASP A 102 -14.07 7.04 -12.93
CA ASP A 102 -13.65 7.24 -11.54
C ASP A 102 -14.72 6.74 -10.57
N ILE A 103 -14.29 6.25 -9.41
CA ILE A 103 -15.16 5.91 -8.28
C ILE A 103 -14.84 6.86 -7.12
N SER A 104 -15.85 7.62 -6.68
CA SER A 104 -15.76 8.50 -5.52
C SER A 104 -16.67 7.99 -4.40
N VAL A 105 -16.09 7.65 -3.26
CA VAL A 105 -16.77 7.12 -2.06
C VAL A 105 -16.34 7.89 -0.81
N PRO A 106 -16.76 9.16 -0.65
CA PRO A 106 -16.22 10.04 0.39
C PRO A 106 -16.30 9.45 1.81
N LYS A 107 -17.37 8.70 2.11
CA LYS A 107 -17.58 8.10 3.44
C LYS A 107 -18.44 6.83 3.36
N VAL A 108 -17.78 5.67 3.36
CA VAL A 108 -18.43 4.35 3.38
C VAL A 108 -18.12 3.62 4.68
N LYS A 109 -19.17 3.15 5.35
CA LYS A 109 -19.14 2.25 6.51
C LYS A 109 -20.02 1.04 6.20
N ALA A 110 -19.46 0.02 5.57
CA ALA A 110 -20.19 -1.13 5.07
C ALA A 110 -19.66 -2.44 5.65
N VAL A 111 -20.44 -3.52 5.65
CA VAL A 111 -19.92 -4.85 5.98
C VAL A 111 -18.98 -5.33 4.88
N HIS A 112 -19.43 -5.20 3.63
CA HIS A 112 -18.65 -5.47 2.42
C HIS A 112 -18.56 -4.20 1.57
N ALA A 113 -17.36 -3.83 1.14
CA ALA A 113 -17.11 -2.72 0.23
C ALA A 113 -16.19 -3.19 -0.90
N HIS A 114 -16.76 -3.48 -2.05
CA HIS A 114 -16.05 -3.94 -3.26
C HIS A 114 -16.15 -2.88 -4.34
N LEU A 115 -15.04 -2.26 -4.72
CA LEU A 115 -14.98 -1.19 -5.71
C LEU A 115 -14.01 -1.59 -6.82
N ALA A 116 -14.48 -1.62 -8.07
CA ALA A 116 -13.67 -2.01 -9.21
C ALA A 116 -13.75 -0.98 -10.34
N SER A 117 -12.64 -0.38 -10.74
CA SER A 117 -12.57 0.47 -11.93
C SER A 117 -11.62 -0.15 -12.95
N GLY A 118 -12.00 -0.18 -14.23
CA GLY A 118 -11.12 -0.68 -15.30
C GLY A 118 -9.93 0.22 -15.65
N GLY A 119 -9.70 1.31 -14.91
CA GLY A 119 -8.55 2.21 -15.09
C GLY A 119 -8.73 3.62 -14.55
N GLY A 120 -9.92 3.96 -14.05
CA GLY A 120 -10.19 5.24 -13.39
C GLY A 120 -9.69 5.28 -11.95
N ALA A 121 -9.67 6.48 -11.39
CA ALA A 121 -9.24 6.71 -10.01
C ALA A 121 -10.29 6.20 -9.02
N ILE A 122 -9.84 5.69 -7.86
CA ILE A 122 -10.72 5.40 -6.73
C ILE A 122 -10.35 6.33 -5.59
N ARG A 123 -11.31 7.12 -5.09
CA ARG A 123 -11.08 8.13 -4.04
C ARG A 123 -12.06 8.01 -2.89
N GLY A 124 -11.61 8.25 -1.65
CA GLY A 124 -12.53 8.48 -0.53
C GLY A 124 -12.11 7.87 0.80
N GLY A 125 -13.05 7.30 1.54
CA GLY A 125 -12.82 6.72 2.85
C GLY A 125 -13.71 5.52 3.11
N VAL A 126 -13.10 4.35 3.33
CA VAL A 126 -13.81 3.07 3.42
C VAL A 126 -13.53 2.42 4.77
N THR A 127 -14.60 2.01 5.43
CA THR A 127 -14.58 1.21 6.67
C THR A 127 -15.47 -0.01 6.46
N GLY A 128 -14.96 -1.21 6.75
CA GLY A 128 -15.77 -2.41 6.72
C GLY A 128 -15.12 -3.66 7.28
N VAL A 129 -15.78 -4.80 7.10
CA VAL A 129 -15.21 -6.10 7.49
C VAL A 129 -14.36 -6.64 6.34
N ASP A 130 -14.90 -6.63 5.12
CA ASP A 130 -14.21 -7.06 3.90
C ASP A 130 -14.22 -5.93 2.88
N VAL A 131 -13.04 -5.38 2.60
CA VAL A 131 -12.83 -4.22 1.75
C VAL A 131 -11.92 -4.63 0.60
N ARG A 132 -12.40 -4.49 -0.63
CA ARG A 132 -11.67 -4.85 -1.86
C ARG A 132 -11.75 -3.70 -2.85
N LEU A 133 -10.61 -3.16 -3.24
CA LEU A 133 -10.52 -2.08 -4.21
C LEU A 133 -9.61 -2.51 -5.35
N GLU A 134 -10.09 -2.42 -6.58
CA GLU A 134 -9.35 -2.80 -7.77
C GLU A 134 -9.41 -1.66 -8.78
N SER A 135 -8.27 -1.13 -9.22
CA SER A 135 -8.19 -0.23 -10.35
C SER A 135 -7.30 -0.81 -11.44
N GLY A 136 -7.73 -0.76 -12.71
CA GLY A 136 -6.98 -1.23 -13.86
C GLY A 136 -5.81 -0.34 -14.28
N GLY A 137 -5.07 0.24 -13.31
CA GLY A 137 -3.96 1.17 -13.55
C GLY A 137 -4.22 2.62 -13.10
N GLY A 138 -5.44 2.94 -12.66
CA GLY A 138 -5.76 4.24 -12.10
C GLY A 138 -5.24 4.42 -10.67
N PRO A 139 -5.06 5.66 -10.19
CA PRO A 139 -4.60 5.91 -8.83
C PRO A 139 -5.69 5.57 -7.78
N VAL A 140 -5.28 5.13 -6.61
CA VAL A 140 -6.17 4.96 -5.45
C VAL A 140 -5.73 5.93 -4.35
N ASP A 141 -6.62 6.84 -3.96
CA ASP A 141 -6.37 7.85 -2.92
C ASP A 141 -7.43 7.76 -1.82
N LEU A 142 -7.06 7.14 -0.70
CA LEU A 142 -7.94 6.93 0.44
C LEU A 142 -7.50 7.79 1.62
N LYS A 143 -8.41 8.60 2.13
CA LYS A 143 -8.20 9.29 3.40
C LYS A 143 -8.12 8.29 4.56
N THR A 144 -8.96 7.26 4.54
CA THR A 144 -9.03 6.22 5.57
C THR A 144 -9.41 4.87 4.97
N LEU A 145 -8.71 3.82 5.39
CA LEU A 145 -9.02 2.42 5.10
C LEU A 145 -9.08 1.65 6.42
N VAL A 146 -10.26 1.17 6.80
CA VAL A 146 -10.46 0.37 8.01
C VAL A 146 -11.11 -0.95 7.62
N GLY A 147 -10.47 -2.07 7.95
CA GLY A 147 -10.88 -3.40 7.49
C GLY A 147 -10.64 -4.46 8.56
N LYS A 148 -11.38 -5.58 8.53
CA LYS A 148 -10.81 -6.83 9.05
C LYS A 148 -9.89 -7.42 8.00
N LEU A 149 -10.42 -7.56 6.78
CA LEU A 149 -9.72 -7.95 5.57
C LEU A 149 -9.77 -6.76 4.61
N ALA A 150 -8.61 -6.26 4.20
CA ALA A 150 -8.52 -5.16 3.24
C ALA A 150 -7.52 -5.52 2.13
N ALA A 151 -7.99 -5.49 0.88
CA ALA A 151 -7.17 -5.69 -0.30
C ALA A 151 -7.34 -4.51 -1.26
N VAL A 152 -6.23 -3.92 -1.71
CA VAL A 152 -6.22 -2.84 -2.70
C VAL A 152 -5.22 -3.19 -3.79
N SER A 153 -5.67 -3.24 -5.04
CA SER A 153 -4.80 -3.42 -6.20
C SER A 153 -5.03 -2.32 -7.23
N THR A 154 -3.96 -1.77 -7.79
CA THR A 154 -4.01 -0.90 -8.98
C THR A 154 -3.35 -1.54 -10.20
N SER A 155 -3.10 -2.85 -10.14
CA SER A 155 -2.51 -3.58 -11.25
C SER A 155 -3.51 -3.71 -12.42
N CYS A 156 -3.05 -3.51 -13.65
CA CYS A 156 -3.85 -3.82 -14.81
C CYS A 156 -3.85 -5.34 -15.04
N SER A 157 -4.85 -6.05 -14.51
CA SER A 157 -5.08 -7.47 -14.82
C SER A 157 -5.57 -7.69 -16.28
N GLY A 158 -5.92 -6.60 -16.96
CA GLY A 158 -6.25 -6.59 -18.37
C GLY A 158 -5.02 -6.84 -19.23
N GLY A 159 -4.75 -8.13 -19.49
CA GLY A 159 -4.01 -8.60 -20.66
C GLY A 159 -4.71 -8.19 -21.96
N GLY A 160 -4.82 -6.88 -22.17
CA GLY A 160 -5.23 -6.28 -23.41
C GLY A 160 -4.23 -6.74 -24.46
N SER A 161 -4.66 -7.72 -25.24
CA SER A 161 -4.10 -8.16 -26.51
C SER A 161 -4.12 -6.97 -27.48
N GLY A 162 -3.35 -5.93 -27.18
CA GLY A 162 -2.95 -4.91 -28.12
C GLY A 162 -2.03 -5.59 -29.10
N ASN A 163 -2.59 -6.01 -30.23
CA ASN A 163 -1.88 -6.59 -31.35
C ASN A 163 -0.54 -5.87 -31.59
N GLY A 164 0.56 -6.57 -31.34
CA GLY A 164 1.73 -6.54 -32.22
C GLY A 164 2.72 -5.40 -32.09
N GLY A 165 2.68 -4.57 -31.05
CA GLY A 165 3.80 -3.68 -30.72
C GLY A 165 4.84 -4.43 -29.91
N ALA A 166 5.92 -4.93 -30.54
CA ALA A 166 7.02 -5.67 -29.90
C ALA A 166 7.92 -4.81 -28.97
N GLY A 167 7.32 -3.98 -28.13
CA GLY A 167 7.98 -3.35 -26.98
C GLY A 167 7.32 -3.87 -25.72
N GLY A 168 8.07 -4.57 -24.86
CA GLY A 168 7.57 -5.13 -23.61
C GLY A 168 6.96 -4.05 -22.72
N GLY A 169 5.65 -3.87 -22.84
CA GLY A 169 4.87 -2.95 -22.03
C GLY A 169 4.84 -3.49 -20.61
N GLU A 170 5.71 -2.98 -19.76
CA GLU A 170 5.64 -3.14 -18.32
C GLU A 170 4.22 -2.73 -17.89
N SER A 171 3.51 -3.63 -17.22
CA SER A 171 2.25 -3.31 -16.55
C SER A 171 2.52 -2.13 -15.62
N ARG A 172 1.95 -0.96 -15.93
CA ARG A 172 2.10 0.24 -15.10
C ARG A 172 0.85 0.39 -14.26
N GLY A 173 0.88 -0.16 -13.06
CA GLY A 173 -0.17 0.13 -12.09
C GLY A 173 -0.10 1.57 -11.57
N GLY A 174 -1.21 2.04 -11.01
CA GLY A 174 -1.36 3.41 -10.52
C GLY A 174 -0.82 3.58 -9.09
N PRO A 175 -0.48 4.81 -8.66
CA PRO A 175 -0.03 5.05 -7.29
C PRO A 175 -1.12 4.76 -6.26
N LEU A 176 -0.72 4.28 -5.09
CA LEU A 176 -1.54 3.99 -3.92
C LEU A 176 -1.22 4.99 -2.80
N THR A 177 -2.16 5.83 -2.43
CA THR A 177 -2.03 6.76 -1.29
C THR A 177 -3.10 6.47 -0.25
N ILE A 178 -2.69 6.21 0.99
CA ILE A 178 -3.60 5.94 2.11
C ILE A 178 -3.22 6.80 3.32
N GLY A 179 -4.14 7.66 3.77
CA GLY A 179 -3.92 8.50 4.94
C GLY A 179 -3.83 7.67 6.24
N ALA A 180 -4.91 6.99 6.61
CA ALA A 180 -4.90 6.12 7.79
C ALA A 180 -5.40 4.72 7.45
N CYS A 181 -4.62 3.70 7.80
CA CYS A 181 -4.90 2.30 7.52
C CYS A 181 -4.94 1.49 8.82
N TYR A 182 -6.08 0.87 9.10
CA TYR A 182 -6.29 0.02 10.27
C TYR A 182 -6.89 -1.30 9.81
N ALA A 183 -6.10 -2.37 9.80
CA ALA A 183 -6.58 -3.66 9.33
C ALA A 183 -5.98 -4.84 10.11
N GLU A 184 -6.76 -5.92 10.27
CA GLU A 184 -6.17 -7.17 10.78
C GLU A 184 -5.27 -7.77 9.70
N GLU A 185 -5.80 -7.98 8.50
CA GLU A 185 -5.09 -8.45 7.31
C GLU A 185 -5.18 -7.41 6.19
N LEU A 186 -4.02 -7.03 5.66
CA LEU A 186 -3.91 -5.99 4.64
C LEU A 186 -3.04 -6.47 3.47
N GLU A 187 -3.54 -6.29 2.25
CA GLU A 187 -2.80 -6.48 1.02
C GLU A 187 -2.90 -5.22 0.15
N LEU A 188 -1.76 -4.59 -0.15
CA LEU A 188 -1.65 -3.45 -1.04
C LEU A 188 -0.72 -3.81 -2.20
N ASP A 189 -1.21 -3.73 -3.43
CA ASP A 189 -0.43 -4.00 -4.64
C ASP A 189 -0.61 -2.88 -5.67
N SER A 190 0.41 -2.04 -5.86
CA SER A 190 0.33 -0.94 -6.82
C SER A 190 0.64 -1.35 -8.27
N GLY A 191 1.06 -2.59 -8.51
CA GLY A 191 1.40 -3.08 -9.85
C GLY A 191 2.44 -2.27 -10.63
N GLY A 192 3.34 -1.53 -9.96
CA GLY A 192 4.37 -0.68 -10.55
C GLY A 192 4.37 0.77 -10.04
N GLY A 193 3.27 1.22 -9.43
CA GLY A 193 3.15 2.58 -8.90
C GLY A 193 3.79 2.77 -7.52
N ASP A 194 3.90 4.01 -7.05
CA ASP A 194 4.34 4.27 -5.68
C ASP A 194 3.27 3.86 -4.66
N VAL A 195 3.70 3.43 -3.47
CA VAL A 195 2.84 3.11 -2.33
C VAL A 195 3.18 4.04 -1.17
N HIS A 196 2.23 4.86 -0.74
CA HIS A 196 2.38 5.75 0.42
C HIS A 196 1.26 5.50 1.44
N VAL A 197 1.65 5.18 2.67
CA VAL A 197 0.72 5.08 3.80
C VAL A 197 1.18 5.97 4.94
N THR A 198 0.37 6.94 5.35
CA THR A 198 0.79 7.85 6.42
C THR A 198 0.76 7.18 7.79
N ASN A 199 -0.35 6.53 8.17
CA ASN A 199 -0.46 5.80 9.43
C ASN A 199 -0.96 4.39 9.16
N MET A 200 -0.27 3.38 9.69
CA MET A 200 -0.61 1.97 9.54
C MET A 200 -0.62 1.27 10.90
N ASP A 201 -1.72 0.58 11.22
CA ASP A 201 -1.83 -0.31 12.37
C ASP A 201 -2.33 -1.69 11.93
N CYS A 202 -1.41 -2.66 11.95
CA CYS A 202 -1.65 -4.06 11.61
C CYS A 202 -1.05 -4.98 12.67
N ARG A 203 -1.46 -4.82 13.94
CA ARG A 203 -0.93 -5.62 15.06
C ARG A 203 -1.42 -7.07 15.08
N ASN A 204 -2.60 -7.35 14.53
CA ASN A 204 -3.26 -8.65 14.65
C ASN A 204 -2.84 -9.67 13.57
N ALA A 205 -2.43 -9.22 12.38
CA ALA A 205 -1.83 -10.07 11.36
C ALA A 205 -0.73 -9.31 10.60
N VAL A 206 -0.35 -9.78 9.40
CA VAL A 206 0.73 -9.19 8.60
C VAL A 206 0.14 -8.35 7.48
N ALA A 207 0.56 -7.08 7.37
CA ALA A 207 0.32 -6.27 6.19
C ALA A 207 1.32 -6.62 5.09
N THR A 208 0.86 -6.75 3.85
CA THR A 208 1.72 -6.99 2.68
C THR A 208 1.61 -5.82 1.71
N LEU A 209 2.74 -5.19 1.40
CA LEU A 209 2.85 -4.06 0.48
C LEU A 209 3.74 -4.45 -0.70
N ARG A 210 3.20 -4.37 -1.91
CA ARG A 210 3.92 -4.65 -3.15
C ARG A 210 3.84 -3.44 -4.07
N SER A 211 4.99 -3.00 -4.57
CA SER A 211 5.01 -1.88 -5.53
C SER A 211 5.44 -2.25 -6.94
N GLY A 212 6.06 -3.41 -7.15
CA GLY A 212 6.50 -3.85 -8.48
C GLY A 212 7.54 -2.93 -9.16
N GLY A 213 8.27 -2.13 -8.40
CA GLY A 213 9.31 -1.20 -8.89
C GLY A 213 9.15 0.24 -8.38
N GLY A 214 7.95 0.62 -7.94
CA GLY A 214 7.66 1.94 -7.35
C GLY A 214 8.25 2.12 -5.96
N ALA A 215 8.35 3.36 -5.50
CA ALA A 215 8.79 3.66 -4.13
C ALA A 215 7.73 3.24 -3.10
N VAL A 216 8.16 2.82 -1.92
CA VAL A 216 7.28 2.48 -0.79
C VAL A 216 7.61 3.37 0.40
N ALA A 217 6.63 4.12 0.89
CA ALA A 217 6.77 5.00 2.05
C ALA A 217 5.69 4.70 3.11
N VAL A 218 6.12 4.47 4.35
CA VAL A 218 5.22 4.30 5.51
C VAL A 218 5.69 5.24 6.63
N ASP A 219 4.91 6.28 6.94
CA ASP A 219 5.33 7.36 7.85
C ASP A 219 5.15 6.99 9.34
N SER A 220 4.29 6.02 9.64
CA SER A 220 4.11 5.48 10.99
C SER A 220 3.55 4.07 10.93
N LEU A 221 4.34 3.10 11.38
CA LEU A 221 3.96 1.70 11.46
C LEU A 221 3.86 1.23 12.91
N ASP A 222 2.68 0.74 13.28
CA ASP A 222 2.45 -0.15 14.41
C ASP A 222 2.04 -1.55 13.91
N GLY A 223 2.61 -2.61 14.48
CA GLY A 223 2.30 -3.99 14.09
C GLY A 223 3.26 -4.60 13.06
N ASN A 224 2.75 -5.53 12.23
CA ASN A 224 3.58 -6.37 11.36
C ASN A 224 3.48 -5.97 9.88
N LEU A 225 4.61 -6.02 9.17
CA LEU A 225 4.69 -5.53 7.79
C LEU A 225 5.65 -6.36 6.93
N ALA A 226 5.23 -6.72 5.73
CA ALA A 226 6.06 -7.27 4.66
C ALA A 226 6.02 -6.32 3.46
N ILE A 227 7.19 -5.83 3.01
CA ILE A 227 7.33 -4.97 1.84
C ILE A 227 8.13 -5.69 0.76
N ASP A 228 7.64 -5.64 -0.47
CA ASP A 228 8.35 -6.02 -1.69
C ASP A 228 8.26 -4.86 -2.71
N SER A 229 9.34 -4.08 -2.84
CA SER A 229 9.34 -2.93 -3.74
C SER A 229 9.80 -3.24 -5.16
N GLY A 230 10.30 -4.44 -5.44
CA GLY A 230 10.78 -4.82 -6.78
C GLY A 230 11.90 -3.96 -7.38
N GLY A 231 12.66 -3.22 -6.56
CA GLY A 231 13.75 -2.32 -6.99
C GLY A 231 13.58 -0.87 -6.53
N GLY A 232 12.37 -0.48 -6.12
CA GLY A 232 12.07 0.87 -5.66
C GLY A 232 12.67 1.19 -4.29
N ALA A 233 12.87 2.47 -4.00
CA ALA A 233 13.31 2.92 -2.67
C ALA A 233 12.24 2.63 -1.61
N VAL A 234 12.67 2.28 -0.41
CA VAL A 234 11.78 1.96 0.71
C VAL A 234 12.10 2.89 1.88
N GLN A 235 11.07 3.57 2.40
CA GLN A 235 11.15 4.41 3.59
C GLN A 235 10.11 3.92 4.60
N VAL A 236 10.54 3.55 5.81
CA VAL A 236 9.62 3.10 6.86
C VAL A 236 10.01 3.74 8.18
N GLN A 237 9.02 4.34 8.84
CA GLN A 237 9.15 4.82 10.20
C GLN A 237 8.42 3.87 11.17
N LEU A 238 9.20 3.28 12.07
CA LEU A 238 8.77 2.27 13.02
C LEU A 238 8.40 2.91 14.35
N ALA A 239 7.15 2.70 14.79
CA ALA A 239 6.69 3.11 16.11
C ALA A 239 7.08 2.09 17.20
N ASP A 240 6.78 2.41 18.46
CA ASP A 240 7.17 1.58 19.61
C ASP A 240 6.54 0.18 19.59
N ASN A 241 5.39 0.00 18.92
CA ASN A 241 4.68 -1.29 18.83
C ASN A 241 4.90 -1.99 17.48
N ALA A 242 5.99 -1.66 16.77
CA ALA A 242 6.41 -2.43 15.60
C ALA A 242 6.70 -3.89 16.00
N GLY A 243 6.20 -4.83 15.20
CA GLY A 243 6.30 -6.27 15.41
C GLY A 243 7.29 -6.93 14.45
N SER A 244 6.81 -7.93 13.70
CA SER A 244 7.60 -8.59 12.66
C SER A 244 7.61 -7.77 11.38
N ILE A 245 8.79 -7.39 10.90
CA ILE A 245 8.96 -6.58 9.70
C ILE A 245 9.93 -7.25 8.74
N SER A 246 9.53 -7.39 7.48
CA SER A 246 10.37 -7.92 6.40
C SER A 246 10.35 -6.94 5.23
N ILE A 247 11.51 -6.44 4.82
CA ILE A 247 11.64 -5.49 3.71
C ILE A 247 12.54 -6.10 2.66
N SER A 248 12.02 -6.27 1.45
CA SER A 248 12.79 -6.63 0.25
C SER A 248 12.71 -5.49 -0.76
N SER A 249 13.84 -4.80 -0.97
CA SER A 249 13.89 -3.66 -1.89
C SER A 249 14.42 -4.00 -3.28
N GLY A 250 15.04 -5.17 -3.47
CA GLY A 250 15.51 -5.61 -4.79
C GLY A 250 16.65 -4.77 -5.39
N GLY A 251 17.37 -4.00 -4.59
CA GLY A 251 18.46 -3.11 -5.04
C GLY A 251 18.24 -1.63 -4.73
N GLY A 252 17.01 -1.24 -4.37
CA GLY A 252 16.70 0.13 -3.94
C GLY A 252 17.31 0.47 -2.58
N GLY A 253 17.39 1.78 -2.30
CA GLY A 253 17.79 2.27 -0.99
C GLY A 253 16.67 2.04 0.04
N VAL A 254 17.04 1.57 1.22
CA VAL A 254 16.14 1.40 2.37
C VAL A 254 16.49 2.42 3.44
N SER A 255 15.53 3.23 3.87
CA SER A 255 15.65 4.17 4.99
C SER A 255 14.72 3.77 6.12
N LEU A 256 15.30 3.42 7.28
CA LEU A 256 14.55 3.08 8.48
C LEU A 256 14.68 4.19 9.52
N PHE A 257 13.53 4.68 9.98
CA PHE A 257 13.43 5.62 11.08
C PHE A 257 12.91 4.90 12.32
N LEU A 258 13.75 4.75 13.33
CA LEU A 258 13.47 3.97 14.53
C LEU A 258 12.97 4.88 15.66
N SER A 259 11.80 4.60 16.21
CA SER A 259 11.35 5.26 17.44
C SER A 259 12.32 4.98 18.59
N PRO A 260 12.59 5.96 19.48
CA PRO A 260 13.48 5.77 20.61
C PRO A 260 13.04 4.66 21.59
N GLY A 261 11.75 4.33 21.64
CA GLY A 261 11.20 3.27 22.49
C GLY A 261 11.27 1.87 21.87
N LEU A 262 11.71 1.76 20.60
CA LEU A 262 11.74 0.50 19.88
C LEU A 262 12.82 -0.43 20.45
N ALA A 263 12.39 -1.59 20.96
CA ALA A 263 13.25 -2.69 21.37
C ALA A 263 13.13 -3.83 20.36
N GLY A 264 14.21 -4.58 20.15
CA GLY A 264 14.16 -5.73 19.26
C GLY A 264 15.48 -6.11 18.60
N ARG A 265 15.35 -6.78 17.46
CA ARG A 265 16.46 -7.24 16.63
C ARG A 265 16.27 -6.70 15.22
N LEU A 266 17.36 -6.21 14.63
CA LEU A 266 17.43 -5.82 13.24
C LEU A 266 18.50 -6.65 12.54
N VAL A 267 18.11 -7.33 11.47
CA VAL A 267 18.99 -8.10 10.60
C VAL A 267 19.02 -7.44 9.24
N VAL A 268 20.21 -7.03 8.80
CA VAL A 268 20.42 -6.50 7.46
C VAL A 268 21.16 -7.53 6.62
N VAL A 269 20.57 -7.89 5.49
CA VAL A 269 21.08 -8.85 4.52
C VAL A 269 21.46 -8.07 3.25
N GLY A 270 22.76 -8.04 2.96
CA GLY A 270 23.28 -7.30 1.81
C GLY A 270 23.31 -5.78 1.98
N GLY A 271 23.81 -5.11 0.94
CA GLY A 271 23.92 -3.67 0.87
C GLY A 271 24.96 -3.02 1.79
N LYS A 272 25.11 -1.71 1.62
CA LYS A 272 25.94 -0.87 2.49
C LYS A 272 25.09 -0.24 3.58
N VAL A 273 25.39 -0.58 4.83
CA VAL A 273 24.73 0.02 6.00
C VAL A 273 25.39 1.36 6.34
N THR A 274 24.57 2.40 6.48
CA THR A 274 24.95 3.72 7.02
C THR A 274 24.00 4.07 8.17
N GLY A 275 24.44 4.93 9.08
CA GLY A 275 23.61 5.33 10.21
C GLY A 275 24.38 6.15 11.23
N THR A 276 23.69 6.54 12.30
CA THR A 276 24.33 7.22 13.42
C THR A 276 25.29 6.28 14.17
N SER A 277 26.37 6.83 14.72
CA SER A 277 27.41 6.03 15.39
C SER A 277 26.85 5.16 16.52
N ALA A 278 25.83 5.62 17.24
CA ALA A 278 25.21 4.86 18.33
C ALA A 278 24.63 3.52 17.86
N ILE A 279 23.92 3.52 16.72
CA ILE A 279 23.33 2.31 16.12
C ILE A 279 24.44 1.41 15.55
N LEU A 280 25.38 2.01 14.80
CA LEU A 280 26.42 1.25 14.10
C LEU A 280 27.37 0.51 15.05
N CYS A 281 27.62 1.05 16.25
CA CYS A 281 28.48 0.40 17.24
C CYS A 281 27.95 -0.93 17.79
N GLN A 282 26.67 -1.25 17.57
CA GLN A 282 26.03 -2.47 18.06
C GLN A 282 25.94 -3.59 17.01
N GLY A 283 26.39 -3.32 15.78
CA GLY A 283 26.34 -4.28 14.68
C GLY A 283 27.37 -5.41 14.84
N GLN A 284 26.89 -6.65 14.80
CA GLN A 284 27.74 -7.84 14.68
C GLN A 284 27.56 -8.46 13.30
N GLN A 285 28.65 -8.51 12.53
CA GLN A 285 28.66 -9.18 11.24
C GLN A 285 28.74 -10.70 11.46
N GLN A 286 27.82 -11.43 10.84
CA GLN A 286 27.78 -12.89 10.87
C GLN A 286 28.59 -13.50 9.70
N PRO A 287 29.00 -14.78 9.80
CA PRO A 287 29.74 -15.47 8.74
C PRO A 287 28.99 -15.56 7.40
N ASP A 288 27.66 -15.49 7.42
CA ASP A 288 26.81 -15.49 6.22
C ASP A 288 26.77 -14.11 5.51
N GLY A 289 27.44 -13.10 6.07
CA GLY A 289 27.50 -11.74 5.54
C GLY A 289 26.37 -10.83 6.03
N SER A 290 25.40 -11.34 6.80
CA SER A 290 24.37 -10.52 7.44
C SER A 290 24.93 -9.71 8.61
N THR A 291 24.37 -8.54 8.88
CA THR A 291 24.72 -7.72 10.05
C THR A 291 23.56 -7.65 11.02
N HIS A 292 23.79 -8.05 12.27
CA HIS A 292 22.76 -8.13 13.30
C HIS A 292 22.96 -6.98 14.28
N PHE A 293 21.90 -6.23 14.51
CA PHE A 293 21.85 -5.14 15.48
C PHE A 293 20.84 -5.52 16.56
N ARG A 294 21.17 -5.18 17.80
CA ARG A 294 20.24 -5.27 18.93
C ARG A 294 19.71 -3.88 19.21
N LEU A 295 18.40 -3.70 19.11
CA LEU A 295 17.74 -2.44 19.42
C LEU A 295 17.41 -2.43 20.92
N ASP A 296 18.06 -1.53 21.66
CA ASP A 296 17.85 -1.35 23.09
C ASP A 296 17.35 0.08 23.38
N PRO A 297 16.11 0.26 23.89
CA PRO A 297 15.55 1.57 24.16
C PRO A 297 16.34 2.33 25.23
N ALA A 298 17.05 1.64 26.13
CA ALA A 298 17.86 2.29 27.16
C ALA A 298 19.10 2.97 26.58
N ALA A 299 19.64 2.47 25.47
CA ALA A 299 20.83 3.01 24.82
C ALA A 299 20.55 4.33 24.08
N ALA A 300 19.30 4.57 23.66
CA ALA A 300 18.93 5.79 22.95
C ALA A 300 18.88 7.04 23.87
N PHE A 301 18.64 6.85 25.17
CA PHE A 301 18.41 7.95 26.12
C PHE A 301 19.57 8.22 27.10
N GLY A 302 20.64 7.43 27.08
CA GLY A 302 21.83 7.62 27.92
C GLY A 302 23.09 7.69 27.05
N SER A 303 23.93 8.71 27.11
CA SER A 303 24.06 9.82 28.04
C SER A 303 24.87 10.89 27.32
N HIS A 304 24.54 12.18 27.48
CA HIS A 304 25.59 13.19 27.49
C HIS A 304 26.44 12.94 28.74
N ALA A 305 27.19 11.84 28.76
CA ALA A 305 28.28 11.65 29.67
C ALA A 305 29.18 12.86 29.44
N ARG A 306 29.18 13.79 30.41
CA ARG A 306 30.19 14.83 30.50
C ARG A 306 31.52 14.14 30.30
N LEU A 307 32.15 14.39 29.16
CA LEU A 307 33.54 14.04 28.92
C LEU A 307 34.35 14.74 30.00
N GLY A 308 34.69 13.99 31.06
CA GLY A 308 35.75 14.40 31.98
C GLY A 308 37.05 14.55 31.18
N PRO A 309 37.93 15.50 31.54
CA PRO A 309 39.13 15.76 30.78
C PRO A 309 40.10 14.59 30.95
N HIS A 310 40.11 13.67 29.98
CA HIS A 310 41.12 12.62 29.93
C HIS A 310 42.35 13.13 29.19
N GLN A 311 43.38 13.38 30.00
CA GLN A 311 44.76 13.63 29.61
C GLN A 311 45.34 12.44 28.83
N GLN A 312 45.88 12.76 27.65
CA GLN A 312 47.11 12.26 26.99
C GLN A 312 47.47 10.76 27.04
N SER A 313 47.77 10.21 25.86
CA SER A 313 49.17 9.88 25.51
C SER A 313 49.33 9.65 24.00
N LEU A 314 50.13 10.51 23.36
CA LEU A 314 50.69 10.31 22.03
C LEU A 314 51.72 9.18 22.09
N GLY A 315 51.52 8.14 21.28
CA GLY A 315 52.53 7.14 20.94
C GLY A 315 52.82 7.23 19.45
N GLU A 316 53.99 7.77 19.09
CA GLU A 316 54.57 7.70 17.75
C GLU A 316 55.00 6.27 17.40
N LEU A 317 54.74 5.83 16.17
CA LEU A 317 55.55 4.82 15.50
C LEU A 317 55.74 5.16 14.01
N PRO A 318 56.94 4.92 13.44
CA PRO A 318 57.29 5.26 12.06
C PRO A 318 57.17 4.07 11.09
N GLY A 319 57.16 4.33 9.78
CA GLY A 319 57.78 3.43 8.81
C GLY A 319 56.99 3.01 7.57
N ALA A 320 57.17 3.79 6.49
CA ALA A 320 57.55 3.39 5.13
C ALA A 320 56.78 2.31 4.31
N ALA A 321 56.31 2.79 3.15
CA ALA A 321 56.55 2.31 1.77
C ALA A 321 56.02 0.94 1.28
N GLY A 322 55.26 0.99 0.18
CA GLY A 322 54.98 -0.15 -0.69
C GLY A 322 53.92 0.14 -1.76
N TRP A 323 54.31 0.79 -2.86
CA TRP A 323 53.49 0.87 -4.08
C TRP A 323 53.73 -0.38 -4.93
N GLY A 324 52.67 -1.16 -5.19
CA GLY A 324 52.68 -2.33 -6.06
C GLY A 324 51.42 -2.38 -6.92
N ALA A 325 51.61 -2.35 -8.24
CA ALA A 325 50.58 -2.23 -9.26
C ALA A 325 49.60 -3.43 -9.30
N ARG A 326 48.33 -3.13 -9.60
CA ARG A 326 47.28 -4.13 -9.88
C ARG A 326 47.10 -4.32 -11.40
N PRO A 327 46.96 -5.56 -11.90
CA PRO A 327 46.61 -5.81 -13.29
C PRO A 327 45.10 -5.64 -13.56
N ALA A 328 44.76 -5.20 -14.77
CA ALA A 328 43.41 -4.97 -15.25
C ALA A 328 42.62 -6.29 -15.43
N PRO A 329 41.30 -6.32 -15.16
CA PRO A 329 40.48 -7.49 -15.43
C PRO A 329 40.03 -7.55 -16.90
N GLN A 330 40.11 -8.75 -17.48
CA GLN A 330 39.64 -9.10 -18.81
C GLN A 330 38.10 -9.21 -18.83
N SER A 331 37.48 -8.54 -19.79
CA SER A 331 36.06 -8.55 -20.07
C SER A 331 35.62 -9.91 -20.64
N ARG A 332 34.82 -10.67 -19.89
CA ARG A 332 34.17 -11.90 -20.36
C ARG A 332 32.69 -11.63 -20.61
N MET A 333 32.32 -11.49 -21.88
CA MET A 333 30.91 -11.53 -22.31
C MET A 333 30.34 -12.93 -22.07
N GLN A 334 29.37 -13.06 -21.16
CA GLN A 334 28.48 -14.20 -21.09
C GLN A 334 27.04 -13.73 -21.33
N ARG A 335 26.41 -14.32 -22.35
CA ARG A 335 24.97 -14.19 -22.64
C ARG A 335 24.19 -14.81 -21.48
N GLY A 336 23.39 -14.00 -20.79
CA GLY A 336 22.42 -14.45 -19.79
C GLY A 336 21.18 -15.04 -20.47
N GLY A 337 20.84 -16.28 -20.13
CA GLY A 337 19.50 -16.84 -20.33
C GLY A 337 18.50 -16.30 -19.30
N PRO A 338 17.20 -16.54 -19.47
CA PRO A 338 16.17 -16.02 -18.58
C PRO A 338 16.35 -16.58 -17.16
N VAL A 339 16.61 -15.66 -16.21
CA VAL A 339 16.65 -15.98 -14.78
C VAL A 339 15.21 -16.15 -14.31
N GLN A 340 14.79 -17.39 -14.05
CA GLN A 340 13.59 -17.64 -13.26
C GLN A 340 13.86 -17.18 -11.82
N HIS A 341 13.40 -15.97 -11.50
CA HIS A 341 13.21 -15.55 -10.12
C HIS A 341 12.13 -16.42 -9.50
N ARG A 342 12.53 -17.45 -8.76
CA ARG A 342 11.67 -17.97 -7.69
C ARG A 342 11.53 -16.82 -6.68
N PRO A 343 10.31 -16.38 -6.34
CA PRO A 343 10.16 -15.48 -5.21
C PRO A 343 10.81 -16.17 -3.99
N PRO A 344 11.60 -15.44 -3.19
CA PRO A 344 12.06 -15.97 -1.92
C PRO A 344 10.81 -16.46 -1.19
N GLY A 345 10.81 -17.74 -0.81
CA GLY A 345 9.71 -18.27 -0.02
C GLY A 345 9.52 -17.34 1.16
N ASN A 346 8.29 -16.85 1.36
CA ASN A 346 7.85 -16.12 2.53
C ASN A 346 8.06 -17.02 3.75
N ALA A 347 9.30 -17.18 4.20
CA ALA A 347 9.63 -17.63 5.53
C ALA A 347 9.35 -16.42 6.42
N VAL A 348 8.06 -16.12 6.58
CA VAL A 348 7.58 -15.44 7.77
C VAL A 348 7.95 -16.40 8.88
N THR A 349 9.11 -16.18 9.47
CA THR A 349 9.50 -16.81 10.73
C THR A 349 8.37 -16.49 11.67
N SER A 350 7.59 -17.52 12.02
CA SER A 350 6.51 -17.40 12.99
C SER A 350 7.14 -16.78 14.23
N ALA A 351 6.77 -15.54 14.53
CA ALA A 351 7.33 -14.78 15.63
C ALA A 351 7.34 -15.69 16.86
N SER A 352 8.53 -16.04 17.34
CA SER A 352 8.67 -16.84 18.55
C SER A 352 8.03 -16.02 19.67
N SER A 353 6.93 -16.51 20.20
CA SER A 353 6.05 -15.82 21.17
C SER A 353 6.70 -15.52 22.54
N GLY A 354 8.03 -15.61 22.65
CA GLY A 354 8.80 -15.37 23.87
C GLY A 354 9.81 -14.23 23.79
N GLN A 355 10.06 -13.61 22.64
CA GLN A 355 10.99 -12.49 22.53
C GLN A 355 10.21 -11.17 22.50
N ALA A 356 10.26 -10.43 23.61
CA ALA A 356 9.66 -9.10 23.71
C ALA A 356 10.47 -8.12 22.85
N GLY A 357 9.95 -7.76 21.68
CA GLY A 357 10.54 -6.77 20.78
C GLY A 357 10.23 -7.02 19.31
N ALA A 358 10.53 -6.04 18.47
CA ALA A 358 10.41 -6.14 17.02
C ALA A 358 11.46 -7.11 16.46
N ASP A 359 11.10 -7.84 15.39
CA ASP A 359 12.05 -8.63 14.58
C ASP A 359 12.02 -8.07 13.16
N ILE A 360 13.09 -7.37 12.79
CA ILE A 360 13.16 -6.59 11.56
C ILE A 360 14.21 -7.22 10.65
N VAL A 361 13.82 -7.64 9.45
CA VAL A 361 14.71 -8.17 8.43
C VAL A 361 14.66 -7.24 7.21
N VAL A 362 15.84 -6.79 6.78
CA VAL A 362 16.00 -5.91 5.62
C VAL A 362 16.92 -6.57 4.61
N ASP A 363 16.43 -6.75 3.39
CA ASP A 363 17.20 -7.14 2.21
C ASP A 363 17.15 -6.01 1.17
N SER A 364 18.25 -5.26 1.07
CA SER A 364 18.40 -4.20 0.07
C SER A 364 19.01 -4.69 -1.25
N GLY A 365 19.31 -5.99 -1.38
CA GLY A 365 20.11 -6.53 -2.48
C GLY A 365 21.60 -6.16 -2.36
N ARG A 366 22.40 -6.61 -3.34
CA ARG A 366 23.87 -6.46 -3.33
C ARG A 366 24.34 -5.01 -3.37
N ASP A 367 23.67 -4.20 -4.17
CA ASP A 367 24.09 -2.82 -4.47
C ASP A 367 23.27 -1.76 -3.70
N GLY A 368 22.25 -2.18 -2.94
CA GLY A 368 21.41 -1.28 -2.17
C GLY A 368 22.14 -0.65 -0.98
N THR A 369 21.57 0.43 -0.46
CA THR A 369 22.04 1.06 0.79
C THR A 369 20.96 0.95 1.84
N VAL A 370 21.35 0.74 3.10
CA VAL A 370 20.44 0.75 4.23
C VAL A 370 20.85 1.88 5.17
N SER A 371 20.04 2.92 5.28
CA SER A 371 20.24 4.00 6.25
C SER A 371 19.39 3.79 7.49
N LEU A 372 20.02 3.88 8.66
CA LEU A 372 19.37 3.73 9.96
C LEU A 372 19.46 5.05 10.74
N GLU A 373 18.31 5.64 11.03
CA GLU A 373 18.21 6.90 11.76
C GLU A 373 17.27 6.77 12.95
N HIS A 374 17.66 7.33 14.10
CA HIS A 374 16.71 7.56 15.18
C HIS A 374 15.96 8.85 14.90
N ARG A 375 14.64 8.82 15.03
CA ARG A 375 13.81 10.00 14.82
C ARG A 375 12.79 10.14 15.92
N ASP A 376 12.70 11.34 16.48
CA ASP A 376 11.60 11.70 17.37
C ASP A 376 10.33 11.89 16.52
N TRP A 377 9.18 11.41 17.02
CA TRP A 377 7.87 11.60 16.38
C TRP A 377 7.57 13.07 16.08
N ARG A 378 8.17 14.00 16.84
CA ARG A 378 8.05 15.45 16.60
C ARG A 378 8.65 15.88 15.27
N ASP A 379 9.75 15.27 14.83
CA ASP A 379 10.39 15.62 13.56
C ASP A 379 9.60 15.06 12.38
N ALA A 380 8.97 13.90 12.55
CA ALA A 380 8.01 13.36 11.59
C ALA A 380 6.79 14.27 11.40
N LEU A 381 6.23 14.79 12.51
CA LEU A 381 5.15 15.78 12.41
C LEU A 381 5.60 17.06 11.71
N ARG A 382 6.79 17.58 12.00
CA ARG A 382 7.29 18.80 11.34
C ARG A 382 7.38 18.65 9.83
N GLN A 383 7.90 17.52 9.33
CA GLN A 383 7.96 17.26 7.89
C GLN A 383 6.58 17.17 7.23
N ARG A 384 5.58 16.69 7.96
CA ARG A 384 4.21 16.59 7.43
C ARG A 384 3.53 17.94 7.20
N TRP A 385 3.94 18.98 7.93
CA TRP A 385 3.32 20.31 7.89
C TRP A 385 4.21 21.39 7.24
N SER A 386 5.36 21.02 6.69
CA SER A 386 6.29 21.91 5.98
C SER A 386 6.12 21.80 4.47
#